data_AF-A0A1Q8EEJ0-F1
#
_entry.id   AF-A0A1Q8EEJ0-F1
#
_cell.length_a   1.000
_cell.length_b   1.000
_cell.length_c   1.000
_cell.angle_alpha   90.00
_cell.angle_beta   90.00
_cell.angle_gamma   90.00
#
_symmetry.space_group_name_H-M   'P 1'
#
loop_
_entity.id
_entity.type
_entity.pdbx_description
1 polymer ?
#
loop_
_entity_poly.entity_id
_entity_poly.type
_entity_poly.pdbx_seq_one_letter_code
_entity_poly.pdbx_strand_id
1 'polypeptide(L)'
;MIKKNLLSLIKVYINLNQTFNGCLIDNSELIDIENDINASFAKEYNVLLKGISGMEKINLSTLNSPNNEEYVKNMVAIYTSLNRLENHFIDLREAHTKISKTFRSIVKDNIEDTELLESENEES
;
A
#
# COMPACT_ATOMS: atom_id res chain seq x y z
N MET A 1 -9.49 -10.68 5.98
CA MET A 1 -8.53 -10.23 7.01
C MET A 1 -7.56 -9.17 6.46
N ILE A 2 -6.82 -9.45 5.38
CA ILE A 2 -5.82 -8.51 4.81
C ILE A 2 -6.41 -7.14 4.47
N LYS A 3 -7.49 -7.07 3.66
CA LYS A 3 -8.16 -5.80 3.33
C LYS A 3 -8.43 -4.93 4.55
N LYS A 4 -8.98 -5.52 5.63
CA LYS A 4 -9.28 -4.81 6.87
C LYS A 4 -8.02 -4.23 7.51
N ASN A 5 -6.91 -4.97 7.50
CA ASN A 5 -5.64 -4.51 8.05
C ASN A 5 -5.04 -3.36 7.23
N LEU A 6 -5.16 -3.40 5.89
CA LEU A 6 -4.73 -2.30 5.03
C LEU A 6 -5.54 -1.03 5.28
N LEU A 7 -6.86 -1.15 5.41
CA LEU A 7 -7.72 -0.02 5.77
C LEU A 7 -7.42 0.52 7.17
N SER A 8 -7.12 -0.36 8.14
CA SER A 8 -6.67 0.08 9.47
C SER A 8 -5.35 0.86 9.40
N LEU A 9 -4.41 0.44 8.55
CA LEU A 9 -3.15 1.14 8.35
C LEU A 9 -3.36 2.56 7.78
N ILE A 10 -4.25 2.69 6.79
CA ILE A 10 -4.60 4.01 6.23
C ILE A 10 -5.20 4.92 7.30
N LYS A 11 -6.09 4.38 8.14
CA LYS A 11 -6.65 5.15 9.26
C LYS A 11 -5.59 5.64 10.24
N VAL A 12 -4.56 4.82 10.50
CA VAL A 12 -3.40 5.25 11.29
C VAL A 12 -2.68 6.41 10.61
N TYR A 13 -2.43 6.32 9.30
CA TYR A 13 -1.78 7.39 8.54
C TYR A 13 -2.60 8.69 8.50
N ILE A 14 -3.93 8.60 8.32
CA ILE A 14 -4.82 9.76 8.36
C ILE A 14 -4.76 10.44 9.73
N ASN A 15 -4.93 9.67 10.81
CA ASN A 15 -4.88 10.21 12.17
C ASN A 15 -3.52 10.82 12.51
N LEU A 16 -2.44 10.17 12.08
CA LEU A 16 -1.09 10.70 12.25
C LEU A 16 -0.92 12.01 11.48
N ASN A 17 -1.34 12.05 10.21
CA ASN A 17 -1.26 13.26 9.41
C ASN A 17 -2.06 14.41 10.04
N GLN A 18 -3.27 14.15 10.52
CA GLN A 18 -4.10 15.13 11.23
C GLN A 18 -3.45 15.64 12.52
N THR A 19 -2.77 14.77 13.27
CA THR A 19 -2.02 15.15 14.49
C THR A 19 -0.94 16.20 14.18
N PHE A 20 -0.36 16.13 13.00
CA PHE A 20 0.65 17.06 12.50
C PHE A 20 0.05 18.08 11.51
N ASN A 21 -1.20 18.50 11.70
CA ASN A 21 -1.87 19.54 10.91
C ASN A 21 -1.88 19.29 9.38
N GLY A 22 -1.82 18.02 8.96
CA GLY A 22 -1.83 17.64 7.55
C GLY A 22 -0.50 17.83 6.82
N CYS A 23 0.62 18.05 7.52
CA CYS A 23 1.89 18.37 6.88
C CYS A 23 2.69 17.13 6.42
N LEU A 24 2.33 15.91 6.84
CA LEU A 24 3.15 14.72 6.56
C LEU A 24 2.97 14.21 5.13
N ILE A 25 1.75 14.31 4.61
CA ILE A 25 1.35 13.89 3.26
C ILE A 25 0.05 14.61 2.86
N ASP A 26 -0.22 14.75 1.56
CA ASP A 26 -1.53 15.22 1.10
C ASP A 26 -2.63 14.24 1.56
N ASN A 27 -3.66 14.77 2.21
CA ASN A 27 -4.77 13.97 2.70
C ASN A 27 -5.59 13.35 1.56
N SER A 28 -5.64 13.98 0.38
CA SER A 28 -6.33 13.39 -0.77
C SER A 28 -5.66 12.08 -1.23
N GLU A 29 -4.33 12.00 -1.15
CA GLU A 29 -3.58 10.79 -1.50
C GLU A 29 -3.98 9.60 -0.62
N LEU A 30 -4.14 9.82 0.69
CA LEU A 30 -4.58 8.76 1.61
C LEU A 30 -6.04 8.34 1.34
N ILE A 31 -6.91 9.28 0.98
CA ILE A 31 -8.31 9.01 0.63
C ILE A 31 -8.40 8.21 -0.67
N ASP A 32 -7.59 8.55 -1.67
CA ASP A 32 -7.57 7.84 -2.95
C ASP A 32 -7.12 6.38 -2.76
N ILE A 33 -6.06 6.15 -1.97
CA ILE A 33 -5.62 4.80 -1.62
C ILE A 33 -6.71 4.03 -0.85
N GLU A 34 -7.43 4.67 0.08
CA GLU A 34 -8.54 4.04 0.80
C GLU A 34 -9.67 3.62 -0.15
N ASN A 35 -10.03 4.50 -1.08
CA ASN A 35 -11.07 4.26 -2.08
C ASN A 35 -10.70 3.10 -3.00
N ASP A 36 -9.46 3.06 -3.49
CA ASP A 36 -8.97 2.00 -4.37
C ASP A 36 -8.98 0.64 -3.68
N ILE A 37 -8.49 0.55 -2.44
CA ILE A 37 -8.54 -0.69 -1.66
C ILE A 37 -10.00 -1.11 -1.39
N ASN A 38 -10.89 -0.15 -1.16
CA ASN A 38 -12.30 -0.44 -0.96
C ASN A 38 -12.96 -1.01 -2.21
N ALA A 39 -12.68 -0.41 -3.37
CA ALA A 39 -13.28 -0.72 -4.65
C ALA A 39 -12.80 -2.07 -5.24
N SER A 40 -11.49 -2.32 -5.28
CA SER A 40 -10.93 -3.42 -6.07
C SER A 40 -10.31 -4.56 -5.28
N PHE A 41 -9.74 -4.34 -4.08
CA PHE A 41 -8.91 -5.35 -3.42
C PHE A 41 -9.59 -6.73 -3.29
N ALA A 42 -10.83 -6.76 -2.80
CA ALA A 42 -11.56 -8.02 -2.62
C ALA A 42 -11.89 -8.70 -3.95
N LYS A 43 -12.18 -7.91 -4.98
CA LYS A 43 -12.44 -8.42 -6.33
C LYS A 43 -11.18 -9.08 -6.90
N GLU A 44 -10.04 -8.42 -6.82
CA GLU A 44 -8.78 -8.95 -7.35
C GLU A 44 -8.33 -10.19 -6.58
N TYR A 45 -8.47 -10.20 -5.26
CA TYR A 45 -8.20 -11.40 -4.46
C TYR A 45 -9.11 -12.57 -4.86
N ASN A 46 -10.39 -12.32 -5.13
CA ASN A 46 -11.31 -13.37 -5.60
C ASN A 46 -10.95 -13.87 -7.02
N VAL A 47 -10.47 -12.99 -7.90
CA VAL A 47 -9.96 -13.38 -9.23
C VAL A 47 -8.74 -14.28 -9.10
N LEU A 48 -7.82 -13.94 -8.20
CA LEU A 48 -6.64 -14.76 -7.88
C LEU A 48 -7.05 -16.16 -7.42
N LEU A 49 -7.95 -16.26 -6.43
CA LEU A 49 -8.42 -17.54 -5.91
C LEU A 49 -9.10 -18.40 -6.98
N LYS A 50 -9.91 -17.77 -7.85
CA LYS A 50 -10.55 -18.48 -8.96
C LYS A 50 -9.53 -19.00 -9.97
N GLY A 51 -8.52 -18.19 -10.31
CA GLY A 51 -7.43 -18.61 -11.19
C GLY A 51 -6.65 -19.79 -10.62
N ILE A 52 -6.28 -19.73 -9.32
CA ILE A 52 -5.61 -20.83 -8.62
C ILE A 52 -6.46 -22.10 -8.62
N SER A 53 -7.73 -22.00 -8.20
CA SER A 53 -8.64 -23.15 -8.19
C SER A 53 -8.89 -23.73 -9.58
N GLY A 54 -8.87 -22.88 -10.62
CA GLY A 54 -8.90 -23.33 -12.01
C GLY A 54 -7.65 -24.13 -12.38
N MET A 55 -6.47 -23.62 -12.02
CA MET A 55 -5.20 -24.32 -12.24
C MET A 55 -5.12 -25.67 -11.52
N GLU A 56 -5.60 -25.77 -10.28
CA GLU A 56 -5.63 -27.02 -9.51
C GLU A 56 -6.49 -28.13 -10.15
N LYS A 57 -7.46 -27.75 -10.98
CA LYS A 57 -8.36 -28.69 -11.68
C LYS A 57 -7.79 -29.18 -13.01
N ILE A 58 -6.81 -28.47 -13.57
CA ILE A 58 -6.19 -28.86 -14.84
C ILE A 58 -5.26 -30.04 -14.58
N ASN A 59 -5.49 -31.15 -15.27
CA ASN A 59 -4.53 -32.25 -15.30
C ASN A 59 -3.32 -31.85 -16.16
N LEU A 60 -2.30 -31.29 -15.51
CA LEU A 60 -1.09 -30.81 -16.16
C LEU A 60 -0.36 -31.90 -16.96
N SER A 61 -0.47 -33.17 -16.56
CA SER A 61 0.12 -34.31 -17.28
C SER A 61 -0.48 -34.55 -18.66
N THR A 62 -1.65 -33.95 -18.94
CA THR A 62 -2.36 -34.02 -20.23
C THR A 62 -2.29 -32.72 -21.03
N LEU A 63 -1.56 -31.72 -20.51
CA LEU A 63 -1.40 -30.42 -21.13
C LEU A 63 -0.42 -30.51 -22.32
N ASN A 64 -0.94 -30.90 -23.49
CA ASN A 64 -0.13 -31.08 -24.69
C ASN A 64 0.15 -29.78 -25.45
N SER A 65 -0.36 -28.64 -24.97
CA SER A 65 -0.18 -27.33 -25.61
C SER A 65 -0.23 -26.20 -24.59
N PRO A 66 0.71 -25.23 -24.65
CA PRO A 66 0.65 -24.02 -23.82
C PRO A 66 -0.50 -23.08 -24.23
N ASN A 67 -1.10 -23.28 -25.41
CA ASN A 67 -2.27 -22.52 -25.88
C ASN A 67 -3.60 -23.13 -25.45
N ASN A 68 -3.60 -24.11 -24.54
CA ASN A 68 -4.85 -24.62 -23.97
C ASN A 68 -5.63 -23.46 -23.33
N GLU A 69 -6.86 -23.25 -23.78
CA GLU A 69 -7.66 -22.08 -23.42
C GLU A 69 -7.89 -21.97 -21.91
N GLU A 70 -8.19 -23.09 -21.24
CA GLU A 70 -8.43 -23.12 -19.80
C GLU A 70 -7.16 -22.79 -19.01
N TYR A 71 -6.02 -23.35 -19.42
CA TYR A 71 -4.70 -23.03 -18.86
C TYR A 71 -4.39 -21.53 -19.00
N VAL A 72 -4.45 -21.00 -20.22
CA VAL A 72 -4.13 -19.59 -20.50
C VAL A 72 -5.04 -18.65 -19.70
N LYS A 73 -6.35 -18.91 -19.70
CA LYS A 73 -7.34 -18.12 -18.98
C LYS A 73 -7.02 -18.03 -17.48
N ASN A 74 -6.70 -19.16 -16.85
CA ASN A 74 -6.41 -19.20 -15.42
C ASN A 74 -5.07 -18.54 -15.09
N MET A 75 -4.04 -18.74 -15.91
CA MET A 75 -2.73 -18.09 -15.76
C MET A 75 -2.82 -16.56 -15.91
N VAL A 76 -3.58 -16.07 -16.90
CA VAL A 76 -3.81 -14.63 -17.09
C VAL A 76 -4.57 -14.03 -15.92
N ALA A 77 -5.57 -14.74 -15.38
CA ALA A 77 -6.30 -14.30 -14.20
C ALA A 77 -5.37 -14.16 -12.96
N ILE A 78 -4.50 -15.15 -12.74
CA ILE A 78 -3.50 -15.11 -11.65
C ILE A 78 -2.55 -13.93 -11.85
N TYR A 79 -1.94 -13.80 -13.03
CA TYR A 79 -0.99 -12.72 -13.31
C TYR A 79 -1.62 -11.33 -13.09
N THR A 80 -2.79 -11.10 -13.70
CA THR A 80 -3.46 -9.79 -13.65
C THR A 80 -3.86 -9.42 -12.21
N SER A 81 -4.37 -10.39 -11.45
CA SER A 81 -4.79 -10.15 -10.06
C SER A 81 -3.59 -9.94 -9.13
N LEU A 82 -2.50 -10.68 -9.29
CA LEU A 82 -1.26 -10.45 -8.53
C LEU A 82 -0.72 -9.04 -8.78
N ASN A 83 -0.61 -8.64 -10.05
CA ASN A 83 -0.13 -7.31 -10.41
C ASN A 83 -1.00 -6.19 -9.81
N ARG A 84 -2.33 -6.34 -9.82
CA ARG A 84 -3.23 -5.34 -9.23
C ARG A 84 -3.18 -5.33 -7.71
N LEU A 85 -3.04 -6.49 -7.08
CA LEU A 85 -2.85 -6.57 -5.63
C LEU A 85 -1.53 -5.91 -5.22
N GLU A 86 -0.45 -6.12 -5.97
CA GLU A 86 0.85 -5.49 -5.74
C GLU A 86 0.75 -3.97 -5.74
N ASN A 87 0.03 -3.38 -6.71
CA ASN A 87 -0.16 -1.92 -6.79
C ASN A 87 -0.68 -1.33 -5.46
N HIS A 88 -1.68 -1.95 -4.84
CA HIS A 88 -2.21 -1.48 -3.55
C HIS A 88 -1.14 -1.45 -2.43
N PHE A 89 -0.18 -2.38 -2.45
CA PHE A 89 0.92 -2.39 -1.48
C PHE A 89 2.00 -1.37 -1.85
N ILE A 90 2.22 -1.11 -3.13
CA ILE A 90 3.13 -0.06 -3.61
C ILE A 90 2.62 1.30 -3.13
N ASP A 91 1.35 1.62 -3.36
CA ASP A 91 0.77 2.91 -2.97
C ASP A 91 0.90 3.15 -1.46
N LEU A 92 0.60 2.13 -0.65
CA LEU A 92 0.77 2.19 0.81
C LEU A 92 2.23 2.38 1.22
N ARG A 93 3.18 1.71 0.56
CA ARG A 93 4.60 1.84 0.84
C ARG A 93 5.12 3.24 0.50
N GLU A 94 4.64 3.82 -0.59
CA GLU A 94 4.97 5.18 -0.99
C GLU A 94 4.44 6.20 0.02
N ALA A 95 3.16 6.07 0.42
CA ALA A 95 2.56 6.90 1.46
C ALA A 95 3.35 6.80 2.78
N HIS A 96 3.70 5.58 3.21
CA HIS A 96 4.52 5.36 4.39
C HIS A 96 5.89 6.03 4.30
N THR A 97 6.52 5.96 3.14
CA THR A 97 7.85 6.55 2.90
C THR A 97 7.79 8.07 2.98
N LYS A 98 6.78 8.69 2.35
CA LYS A 98 6.54 10.15 2.41
C LYS A 98 6.33 10.60 3.85
N ILE A 99 5.38 9.99 4.56
CA ILE A 99 5.09 10.28 5.97
C ILE A 99 6.36 10.19 6.81
N SER A 100 7.12 9.09 6.69
CA SER A 100 8.33 8.87 7.49
C SER A 100 9.45 9.86 7.17
N LYS A 101 9.59 10.26 5.90
CA LYS A 101 10.59 11.25 5.49
C LYS A 101 10.25 12.62 6.05
N THR A 102 9.00 13.06 5.92
CA THR A 102 8.55 14.37 6.41
C THR A 102 8.61 14.44 7.93
N PHE A 103 8.18 13.38 8.62
CA PHE A 103 8.25 13.29 10.08
C PHE A 103 9.70 13.46 10.59
N ARG A 104 10.68 12.79 9.96
CA ARG A 104 12.09 12.96 10.32
C ARG A 104 12.61 14.38 10.06
N SER A 105 12.15 15.04 8.99
CA SER A 105 12.51 16.44 8.72
C SER A 105 12.05 17.34 9.85
N ILE A 106 10.77 17.23 10.24
CA ILE A 106 10.20 18.00 11.35
C ILE A 106 10.98 17.77 12.64
N VAL A 107 11.33 16.52 12.95
CA VAL A 107 12.13 16.21 14.15
C VAL A 107 13.52 16.87 14.08
N LYS A 108 14.18 16.83 12.92
CA LYS A 108 15.49 17.47 12.74
C LYS A 108 15.40 18.98 12.93
N ASP A 109 14.41 19.62 12.34
CA ASP A 109 14.20 21.07 12.42
C ASP A 109 13.93 21.50 13.87
N ASN A 110 13.13 20.74 14.63
CA ASN A 110 12.88 21.01 16.04
C ASN A 110 14.13 20.86 16.94
N ILE A 111 15.04 19.94 16.61
CA ILE A 111 16.30 19.78 17.35
C ILE A 111 17.21 20.99 17.09
N GLU A 112 17.33 21.41 15.84
CA GLU A 112 18.13 22.60 15.47
C GLU A 112 17.57 23.89 16.11
N ASP A 113 16.24 24.06 16.15
CA ASP A 113 15.61 25.20 16.84
C ASP A 113 15.84 25.17 18.37
N THR A 114 15.94 23.98 18.97
CA THR A 114 16.20 23.83 20.42
C THR A 114 17.65 24.16 20.77
N GLU A 115 18.61 23.71 19.97
CA GLU A 115 20.04 24.01 20.16
C GLU A 115 20.35 25.51 20.02
N LEU A 116 19.67 26.22 19.10
CA LEU A 116 19.80 27.67 18.96
C LEU A 116 19.29 28.42 20.20
N LEU A 117 18.14 28.01 20.75
CA LEU A 117 17.58 28.62 21.96
C LEU A 117 18.41 28.35 23.23
N GLU A 118 19.11 27.21 23.31
CA GLU A 118 20.04 26.94 24.41
C GLU A 118 21.30 27.82 24.31
N SER A 119 21.82 28.05 23.10
CA SER A 119 23.01 28.89 22.88
C SER A 119 22.80 30.39 23.17
N GLU A 120 21.59 30.93 22.92
CA GLU A 120 21.27 32.33 23.22
C GLU A 120 21.09 32.60 24.72
N ASN A 121 20.80 31.58 25.53
CA ASN A 121 20.61 31.70 26.97
C ASN A 121 21.91 31.55 27.78
N GLU A 122 22.99 31.05 27.19
CA GLU A 122 24.31 30.93 27.85
C GLU A 122 25.21 32.17 27.69
N GLU A 123 24.87 33.11 26.79
CA GLU A 123 25.62 34.36 26.57
C GLU A 123 25.05 35.59 27.30
N SER A 124 24.06 35.45 28.19
CA SER A 124 23.43 36.57 28.92
C SER A 124 23.65 36.54 30.43
#